data_AF-A0A6I9WPQ3-F1
#
_entry.id   AF-A0A6I9WPQ3-F1
#
_cell.length_a   1.000
_cell.length_b   1.000
_cell.length_c   1.000
_cell.angle_alpha   90.00
_cell.angle_beta   90.00
_cell.angle_gamma   90.00
#
_symmetry.space_group_name_H-M   'P 1'
#
loop_
_entity.id
_entity.type
_entity.pdbx_description
1 polymer ?
#
loop_
_entity_poly.entity_id
_entity_poly.type
_entity_poly.pdbx_seq_one_letter_code
_entity_poly.pdbx_strand_id
1 'polypeptide(L)'
;MSVVLSWGERSVSLNQRGTGKGQIAERQKEKLIAKMSFTVNTNPPGPEAKAVAEKELRETEENVKKGIETLRKYLEEDKTLFYSTDDDFLMIFLRPCKFYPESAYELMKRAADFKEKHAVLLHNLIPSDEKEAFTEHNIVNVLKDRDHKNRRILLVQSGKVWNPQKVTCDQIFRMFYLIHELAVEEPETQV
;
A
#
# COMPACT_ATOMS: atom_id res chain seq x y z
N MET A 1 -64.73 -6.67 -16.87
CA MET A 1 -65.02 -6.54 -15.43
C MET A 1 -64.31 -5.29 -14.92
N SER A 2 -65.11 -4.28 -14.57
CA SER A 2 -64.69 -3.09 -13.81
C SER A 2 -64.22 -3.51 -12.41
N VAL A 3 -63.24 -2.82 -11.82
CA VAL A 3 -63.47 -1.84 -10.75
C VAL A 3 -62.20 -0.99 -10.59
N VAL A 4 -62.35 0.29 -10.89
CA VAL A 4 -61.49 1.39 -10.43
C VAL A 4 -61.88 1.69 -8.98
N LEU A 5 -60.89 1.77 -8.08
CA LEU A 5 -61.00 2.58 -6.86
C LEU A 5 -59.70 3.37 -6.69
N SER A 6 -59.74 4.58 -7.24
CA SER A 6 -58.93 5.71 -6.80
C SER A 6 -59.51 6.21 -5.49
N TRP A 7 -58.69 6.26 -4.44
CA TRP A 7 -58.83 7.22 -3.35
C TRP A 7 -57.49 7.93 -3.24
N GLY A 8 -57.53 9.22 -3.54
CA GLY A 8 -56.35 10.06 -3.60
C GLY A 8 -55.79 10.33 -2.21
N GLU A 9 -54.48 10.26 -2.13
CA GLU A 9 -53.73 11.38 -1.57
C GLU A 9 -52.72 11.79 -2.64
N ARG A 10 -52.90 13.00 -3.18
CA ARG A 10 -51.79 13.75 -3.75
C ARG A 10 -50.80 13.93 -2.60
N SER A 11 -49.86 13.01 -2.43
CA SER A 11 -48.59 13.36 -1.80
C SER A 11 -47.94 14.35 -2.75
N VAL A 12 -48.18 15.64 -2.49
CA VAL A 12 -47.33 16.72 -2.95
C VAL A 12 -45.92 16.20 -2.78
N SER A 13 -45.20 16.02 -3.89
CA SER A 13 -43.76 15.87 -3.83
C SER A 13 -43.27 17.17 -3.21
N LEU A 14 -43.14 17.18 -1.87
CA LEU A 14 -42.19 18.02 -1.21
C LEU A 14 -40.88 17.60 -1.84
N ASN A 15 -40.51 18.36 -2.87
CA ASN A 15 -39.14 18.61 -3.22
C ASN A 15 -38.51 19.05 -1.90
N GLN A 16 -38.04 18.09 -1.10
CA GLN A 16 -37.08 18.34 -0.05
C GLN A 16 -35.86 18.81 -0.81
N ARG A 17 -35.86 20.10 -1.15
CA ARG A 17 -34.66 20.89 -1.29
C ARG A 17 -33.96 20.70 0.05
N GLY A 18 -33.17 19.64 0.14
CA GLY A 18 -32.28 19.40 1.26
C GLY A 18 -31.58 20.72 1.47
N THR A 19 -31.80 21.32 2.63
CA THR A 19 -31.25 22.64 2.94
C THR A 19 -29.76 22.60 2.60
N GLY A 20 -29.19 23.67 2.01
CA GLY A 20 -27.76 23.68 1.68
C GLY A 20 -26.88 23.26 2.86
N LYS A 21 -27.35 23.45 4.09
CA LYS A 21 -26.76 22.97 5.35
C LYS A 21 -26.66 21.44 5.46
N GLY A 22 -27.68 20.68 5.05
CA GLY A 22 -27.66 19.22 5.07
C GLY A 22 -26.67 18.64 4.05
N GLN A 23 -26.59 19.22 2.85
CA GLN A 23 -25.60 18.82 1.85
C GLN A 23 -24.17 19.22 2.24
N ILE A 24 -23.99 20.35 2.93
CA ILE A 24 -22.69 20.77 3.48
C ILE A 24 -22.27 19.84 4.63
N ALA A 25 -23.18 19.47 5.52
CA ALA A 25 -22.89 18.56 6.64
C ALA A 25 -22.53 17.15 6.15
N GLU A 26 -23.23 16.60 5.16
CA GLU A 26 -22.90 15.30 4.59
C GLU A 26 -21.54 15.34 3.88
N ARG A 27 -21.25 16.39 3.08
CA ARG A 27 -19.92 16.58 2.47
C ARG A 27 -18.80 16.76 3.49
N GLN A 28 -19.07 17.43 4.61
CA GLN A 28 -18.10 17.59 5.70
C GLN A 28 -17.84 16.27 6.41
N LYS A 29 -18.88 15.47 6.62
CA LYS A 29 -18.80 14.11 7.18
C LYS A 29 -18.08 13.16 6.23
N GLU A 30 -18.37 13.18 4.93
CA GLU A 30 -17.64 12.43 3.90
C GLU A 30 -16.16 12.82 3.86
N LYS A 31 -15.85 14.13 3.89
CA LYS A 31 -14.46 14.61 4.00
C LYS A 31 -13.78 14.14 5.28
N LEU A 32 -14.51 14.09 6.40
CA LEU A 32 -13.98 13.60 7.66
C LEU A 32 -13.73 12.08 7.61
N ILE A 33 -14.66 11.31 7.05
CA ILE A 33 -14.52 9.85 6.84
C ILE A 33 -13.36 9.55 5.89
N ALA A 34 -13.24 10.27 4.78
CA ALA A 34 -12.11 10.16 3.86
C ALA A 34 -10.79 10.57 4.54
N LYS A 35 -10.83 11.60 5.40
CA LYS A 35 -9.71 11.98 6.27
C LYS A 35 -9.48 10.96 7.39
N MET A 36 -10.35 9.99 7.65
CA MET A 36 -10.15 8.95 8.67
C MET A 36 -9.84 7.56 8.07
N SER A 37 -10.13 7.34 6.79
CA SER A 37 -9.80 6.09 6.10
C SER A 37 -8.32 5.99 5.77
N PHE A 38 -7.73 4.83 6.01
CA PHE A 38 -6.39 4.49 5.54
C PHE A 38 -6.41 4.32 4.03
N THR A 39 -5.46 4.94 3.33
CA THR A 39 -5.24 4.74 1.90
C THR A 39 -3.75 4.57 1.61
N VAL A 40 -3.44 3.67 0.68
CA VAL A 40 -2.10 3.53 0.09
C VAL A 40 -1.90 4.71 -0.87
N ASN A 41 -0.80 5.44 -0.72
CA ASN A 41 -0.50 6.61 -1.54
C ASN A 41 0.51 6.25 -2.63
N THR A 42 0.00 6.01 -3.84
CA THR A 42 0.80 5.72 -5.04
C THR A 42 1.15 6.98 -5.84
N ASN A 43 0.83 8.18 -5.34
CA ASN A 43 1.20 9.41 -6.02
C ASN A 43 2.72 9.63 -5.99
N PRO A 44 3.28 10.40 -6.94
CA PRO A 44 4.69 10.78 -6.92
C PRO A 44 5.09 11.45 -5.61
N PRO A 45 6.37 11.33 -5.19
CA PRO A 45 6.79 11.89 -3.91
C PRO A 45 6.63 13.40 -3.83
N GLY A 46 6.35 13.90 -2.62
CA GLY A 46 6.26 15.33 -2.34
C GLY A 46 7.60 16.06 -2.54
N PRO A 47 7.62 17.41 -2.57
CA PRO A 47 8.85 18.19 -2.76
C PRO A 47 9.94 17.89 -1.71
N GLU A 48 9.54 17.67 -0.46
CA GLU A 48 10.47 17.33 0.63
C GLU A 48 11.12 15.96 0.40
N ALA A 49 10.32 14.94 0.08
CA ALA A 49 10.84 13.61 -0.25
C ALA A 49 11.71 13.65 -1.51
N LYS A 50 11.33 14.39 -2.56
CA LYS A 50 12.19 14.56 -3.75
C LYS A 50 13.56 15.16 -3.41
N ALA A 51 13.60 16.17 -2.55
CA ALA A 51 14.87 16.75 -2.10
C ALA A 51 15.72 15.75 -1.29
N VAL A 52 15.09 14.91 -0.46
CA VAL A 52 15.76 13.81 0.25
C VAL A 52 16.28 12.77 -0.74
N ALA A 53 15.47 12.35 -1.72
CA ALA A 53 15.82 11.36 -2.73
C ALA A 53 17.02 11.82 -3.58
N GLU A 54 17.01 13.07 -4.04
CA GLU A 54 18.13 13.65 -4.78
C GLU A 54 19.41 13.64 -3.94
N LYS A 55 19.33 14.08 -2.69
CA LYS A 55 20.49 14.23 -1.80
C LYS A 55 21.04 12.90 -1.27
N GLU A 56 20.18 12.00 -0.83
CA GLU A 56 20.56 10.79 -0.07
C GLU A 56 20.60 9.53 -0.94
N LEU A 57 19.75 9.48 -1.97
CA LEU A 57 19.61 8.35 -2.90
C LEU A 57 20.25 8.61 -4.26
N ARG A 58 20.65 9.85 -4.56
CA ARG A 58 21.17 10.25 -5.88
C ARG A 58 20.12 10.12 -6.98
N GLU A 59 18.85 10.35 -6.64
CA GLU A 59 17.72 10.33 -7.58
C GLU A 59 17.74 11.57 -8.49
N THR A 60 18.66 11.57 -9.46
CA THR A 60 18.71 12.57 -10.55
C THR A 60 18.15 11.97 -11.83
N GLU A 61 17.66 12.80 -12.76
CA GLU A 61 17.13 12.32 -14.04
C GLU A 61 18.11 11.41 -14.80
N GLU A 62 19.41 11.75 -14.77
CA GLU A 62 20.48 10.96 -15.36
C GLU A 62 20.62 9.58 -14.70
N ASN A 63 20.66 9.54 -13.36
CA ASN A 63 20.83 8.29 -12.62
C ASN A 63 19.58 7.40 -12.72
N VAL A 64 18.38 7.99 -12.74
CA VAL A 64 17.12 7.26 -12.95
C VAL A 64 17.14 6.59 -14.31
N LYS A 65 17.39 7.35 -15.38
CA LYS A 65 17.43 6.83 -16.75
C LYS A 65 18.46 5.72 -16.90
N LYS A 66 19.71 5.98 -16.52
CA LYS A 66 20.80 5.00 -16.59
C LYS A 66 20.51 3.78 -15.71
N GLY A 67 19.93 4.01 -14.53
CA GLY A 67 19.54 3.00 -13.55
C GLY A 67 18.58 1.98 -14.14
N ILE A 68 17.47 2.48 -14.67
CA ILE A 68 16.42 1.71 -15.31
C ILE A 68 16.93 0.98 -16.55
N GLU A 69 17.61 1.66 -17.47
CA GLU A 69 18.13 1.07 -18.71
C GLU A 69 19.09 -0.10 -18.41
N THR A 70 20.01 0.10 -17.44
CA THR A 70 21.01 -0.93 -17.09
C THR A 70 20.37 -2.10 -16.35
N LEU A 71 19.48 -1.84 -15.38
CA LEU A 71 18.82 -2.91 -14.63
C LEU A 71 17.91 -3.75 -15.53
N ARG A 72 17.20 -3.12 -16.47
CA ARG A 72 16.40 -3.82 -17.48
C ARG A 72 17.27 -4.75 -18.32
N LYS A 73 18.44 -4.29 -18.78
CA LYS A 73 19.39 -5.12 -19.52
C LYS A 73 19.84 -6.34 -18.71
N TYR A 74 20.14 -6.18 -17.41
CA TYR A 74 20.50 -7.32 -16.55
C TYR A 74 19.38 -8.36 -16.47
N LEU A 75 18.12 -7.92 -16.34
CA LEU A 75 16.96 -8.82 -16.32
C LEU A 75 16.68 -9.46 -17.69
N GLU A 76 16.96 -8.78 -18.80
CA GLU A 76 16.84 -9.37 -20.14
C GLU A 76 17.89 -10.46 -20.38
N GLU A 77 19.09 -10.30 -19.84
CA GLU A 77 20.19 -11.26 -19.95
C GLU A 77 20.02 -12.46 -19.00
N ASP A 78 19.45 -12.25 -17.80
CA ASP A 78 19.17 -13.30 -16.82
C ASP A 78 17.89 -14.07 -17.14
N LYS A 79 18.00 -15.37 -17.44
CA LYS A 79 16.86 -16.26 -17.74
C LYS A 79 16.27 -16.95 -16.51
N THR A 80 16.77 -16.67 -15.32
CA THR A 80 16.33 -17.27 -14.06
C THR A 80 15.39 -16.37 -13.26
N LEU A 81 15.44 -15.06 -13.51
CA LEU A 81 14.62 -14.07 -12.84
C LEU A 81 13.45 -13.58 -13.71
N PHE A 82 12.25 -13.59 -13.14
CA PHE A 82 11.00 -13.22 -13.83
C PHE A 82 10.29 -12.08 -13.10
N TYR A 83 10.83 -10.88 -13.23
CA TYR A 83 10.28 -9.65 -12.65
C TYR A 83 9.64 -8.76 -13.73
N SER A 84 8.76 -7.83 -13.32
CA SER A 84 8.32 -6.76 -14.23
C SER A 84 9.51 -5.85 -14.57
N THR A 85 9.52 -5.34 -15.80
CA THR A 85 10.51 -4.37 -16.28
C THR A 85 9.93 -2.96 -16.41
N ASP A 86 8.74 -2.72 -15.87
CA ASP A 86 8.11 -1.41 -15.81
C ASP A 86 8.94 -0.46 -14.94
N ASP A 87 9.02 0.81 -15.33
CA ASP A 87 9.85 1.80 -14.64
C ASP A 87 9.51 1.90 -13.14
N ASP A 88 8.22 2.01 -12.81
CA ASP A 88 7.76 2.11 -11.42
C ASP A 88 8.14 0.88 -10.58
N PHE A 89 8.13 -0.32 -11.17
CA PHE A 89 8.53 -1.55 -10.49
C PHE A 89 10.04 -1.58 -10.25
N LEU A 90 10.85 -1.20 -11.25
CA LEU A 90 12.30 -1.15 -11.12
C LEU A 90 12.75 -0.10 -10.10
N MET A 91 12.01 1.00 -9.97
CA MET A 91 12.28 2.04 -8.96
C MET A 91 12.26 1.52 -7.53
N ILE A 92 11.41 0.52 -7.21
CA ILE A 92 11.33 -0.13 -5.90
C ILE A 92 12.70 -0.69 -5.48
N PHE A 93 13.46 -1.23 -6.44
CA PHE A 93 14.78 -1.82 -6.19
C PHE A 93 15.91 -0.79 -6.35
N LEU A 94 15.76 0.17 -7.26
CA LEU A 94 16.80 1.18 -7.52
C LEU A 94 16.95 2.20 -6.39
N ARG A 95 15.85 2.66 -5.78
CA ARG A 95 15.88 3.64 -4.68
C ARG A 95 16.67 3.19 -3.45
N PRO A 96 16.40 2.02 -2.83
CA PRO A 96 17.19 1.56 -1.69
C PRO A 96 18.65 1.28 -2.08
N CYS A 97 18.93 1.07 -3.36
CA CYS A 97 20.26 0.89 -3.91
C CYS A 97 20.90 2.16 -4.46
N LYS A 98 20.33 3.34 -4.18
CA LYS A 98 20.88 4.66 -4.59
C LYS A 98 21.23 4.75 -6.08
N PHE A 99 20.38 4.13 -6.90
CA PHE A 99 20.52 4.02 -8.35
C PHE A 99 21.81 3.34 -8.82
N TYR A 100 22.39 2.43 -8.02
CA TYR A 100 23.41 1.49 -8.48
C TYR A 100 22.75 0.23 -9.06
N PRO A 101 22.79 0.02 -10.40
CA PRO A 101 22.01 -1.06 -11.04
C PRO A 101 22.44 -2.46 -10.61
N GLU A 102 23.74 -2.67 -10.43
CA GLU A 102 24.31 -3.95 -9.98
C GLU A 102 23.81 -4.31 -8.57
N SER A 103 23.82 -3.33 -7.66
CA SER A 103 23.28 -3.51 -6.31
C SER A 103 21.78 -3.82 -6.32
N ALA A 104 21.02 -3.16 -7.19
CA ALA A 104 19.58 -3.41 -7.35
C ALA A 104 19.31 -4.81 -7.91
N TYR A 105 20.08 -5.25 -8.89
CA TYR A 105 20.00 -6.60 -9.43
C TYR A 105 20.31 -7.68 -8.38
N GLU A 106 21.37 -7.51 -7.60
CA GLU A 106 21.67 -8.41 -6.48
C GLU A 106 20.62 -8.34 -5.35
N LEU A 107 19.91 -7.22 -5.19
CA LEU A 107 18.73 -7.15 -4.32
C LEU A 107 17.55 -7.95 -4.87
N MET A 108 17.28 -7.87 -6.18
CA MET A 108 16.22 -8.65 -6.83
C MET A 108 16.48 -10.15 -6.73
N LYS A 109 17.72 -10.60 -6.93
CA LYS A 109 18.11 -12.01 -6.72
C LYS A 109 17.85 -12.48 -5.29
N ARG A 110 18.27 -11.69 -4.30
CA ARG A 110 18.02 -12.01 -2.88
C ARG A 110 16.53 -12.04 -2.56
N ALA A 111 15.72 -11.16 -3.17
CA ALA A 111 14.28 -11.16 -2.99
C ALA A 111 13.62 -12.41 -3.62
N ALA A 112 14.08 -12.86 -4.79
CA ALA A 112 13.62 -14.09 -5.41
C ALA A 112 13.99 -15.33 -4.58
N ASP A 113 15.26 -15.44 -4.18
CA ASP A 113 15.76 -16.50 -3.30
C ASP A 113 14.97 -16.56 -1.98
N PHE A 114 14.63 -15.39 -1.42
CA PHE A 114 13.84 -15.30 -0.19
C PHE A 114 12.44 -15.87 -0.40
N LYS A 115 11.76 -15.50 -1.51
CA LYS A 115 10.44 -16.05 -1.87
C LYS A 115 10.49 -17.57 -2.05
N GLU A 116 11.54 -18.10 -2.69
CA GLU A 116 11.71 -19.53 -2.87
C GLU A 116 11.95 -20.26 -1.54
N LYS A 117 12.91 -19.79 -0.73
CA LYS A 117 13.25 -20.38 0.58
C LYS A 117 12.07 -20.38 1.56
N HIS A 118 11.21 -19.37 1.48
CA HIS A 118 10.05 -19.22 2.34
C HIS A 118 8.72 -19.52 1.64
N ALA A 119 8.75 -20.26 0.52
CA ALA A 119 7.55 -20.58 -0.26
C ALA A 119 6.45 -21.28 0.56
N VAL A 120 6.82 -22.09 1.55
CA VAL A 120 5.87 -22.74 2.49
C VAL A 120 4.96 -21.72 3.17
N LEU A 121 5.46 -20.51 3.45
CA LEU A 121 4.71 -19.44 4.10
C LEU A 121 4.12 -18.44 3.09
N LEU A 122 4.81 -18.19 1.97
CA LEU A 122 4.52 -17.05 1.09
C LEU A 122 3.81 -17.42 -0.21
N HIS A 123 3.80 -18.69 -0.61
CA HIS A 123 3.21 -19.10 -1.87
C HIS A 123 1.70 -18.83 -1.90
N ASN A 124 1.24 -18.10 -2.92
CA ASN A 124 -0.15 -17.66 -3.10
C ASN A 124 -0.76 -16.95 -1.88
N LEU A 125 0.07 -16.35 -1.02
CA LEU A 125 -0.41 -15.60 0.14
C LEU A 125 -1.19 -14.37 -0.31
N ILE A 126 -2.44 -14.27 0.11
CA ILE A 126 -3.31 -13.12 -0.13
C ILE A 126 -3.84 -12.54 1.18
N PRO A 127 -4.24 -11.25 1.23
CA PRO A 127 -4.68 -10.62 2.47
C PRO A 127 -5.84 -11.33 3.20
N SER A 128 -6.71 -12.02 2.46
CA SER A 128 -7.83 -12.76 3.05
C SER A 128 -7.39 -13.97 3.89
N ASP A 129 -6.20 -14.53 3.63
CA ASP A 129 -5.68 -15.69 4.36
C ASP A 129 -5.39 -15.35 5.82
N GLU A 130 -5.03 -14.10 6.10
CA GLU A 130 -4.69 -13.60 7.44
C GLU A 130 -5.72 -12.58 7.97
N LYS A 131 -6.94 -12.59 7.42
CA LYS A 131 -7.97 -11.60 7.75
C LYS A 131 -8.27 -11.53 9.25
N GLU A 132 -8.50 -12.68 9.89
CA GLU A 132 -8.78 -12.75 11.33
C GLU A 132 -7.60 -12.23 12.16
N ALA A 133 -6.37 -12.57 11.76
CA ALA A 133 -5.15 -12.08 12.39
C ALA A 133 -5.04 -10.55 12.33
N PHE A 134 -5.43 -9.94 11.20
CA PHE A 134 -5.48 -8.50 11.02
C PHE A 134 -6.61 -7.81 11.81
N THR A 135 -7.82 -8.38 11.85
CA THR A 135 -9.00 -7.66 12.36
C THR A 135 -9.34 -7.94 13.81
N GLU A 136 -9.04 -9.13 14.33
CA GLU A 136 -9.59 -9.57 15.62
C GLU A 136 -8.58 -9.57 16.78
N HIS A 137 -7.28 -9.49 16.49
CA HIS A 137 -6.23 -9.68 17.51
C HIS A 137 -5.39 -8.44 17.82
N ASN A 138 -5.46 -7.40 16.99
CA ASN A 138 -4.78 -6.11 17.21
C ASN A 138 -3.25 -6.23 17.45
N ILE A 139 -2.61 -7.22 16.81
CA ILE A 139 -1.18 -7.51 16.99
C ILE A 139 -0.33 -6.60 16.11
N VAL A 140 -0.71 -6.44 14.83
CA VAL A 140 0.04 -5.67 13.84
C VAL A 140 -0.90 -4.64 13.22
N ASN A 141 -0.55 -3.35 13.34
CA ASN A 141 -1.34 -2.26 12.81
C ASN A 141 -0.47 -1.22 12.11
N VAL A 142 -0.92 -0.72 10.97
CA VAL A 142 -0.28 0.42 10.28
C VAL A 142 -1.04 1.69 10.66
N LEU A 143 -0.36 2.67 11.23
CA LEU A 143 -0.99 3.96 11.49
C LEU A 143 -1.30 4.66 10.17
N LYS A 144 -2.46 5.30 10.17
CA LYS A 144 -2.90 6.10 9.02
C LYS A 144 -1.99 7.30 8.79
N ASP A 145 -1.65 8.00 9.87
CA ASP A 145 -0.76 9.15 9.80
C ASP A 145 0.70 8.67 9.75
N ARG A 146 1.52 9.45 9.06
CA ARG A 146 2.95 9.24 8.94
C ARG A 146 3.68 10.02 10.03
N ASP A 147 4.93 9.67 10.29
CA ASP A 147 5.73 10.44 11.24
C ASP A 147 6.19 11.79 10.66
N HIS A 148 6.94 12.55 11.45
CA HIS A 148 7.49 13.86 11.05
C HIS A 148 8.47 13.82 9.86
N LYS A 149 8.88 12.64 9.40
CA LYS A 149 9.71 12.42 8.20
C LYS A 149 8.92 11.72 7.11
N ASN A 150 7.59 11.71 7.22
CA ASN A 150 6.67 11.08 6.29
C ASN A 150 6.84 9.56 6.13
N ARG A 151 7.33 8.85 7.15
CA ARG A 151 7.46 7.38 7.14
C ARG A 151 6.20 6.70 7.65
N ARG A 152 5.85 5.54 7.08
CA ARG A 152 4.79 4.67 7.62
C ARG A 152 5.18 4.17 9.00
N ILE A 153 4.22 4.19 9.93
CA ILE A 153 4.43 3.71 11.30
C ILE A 153 3.71 2.38 11.46
N LEU A 154 4.49 1.32 11.71
CA LEU A 154 4.00 -0.01 12.03
C LEU A 154 4.04 -0.22 13.55
N LEU A 155 2.90 -0.50 14.15
CA LEU A 155 2.78 -0.88 15.56
C LEU A 155 2.67 -2.39 15.69
N VAL A 156 3.54 -2.98 16.50
CA VAL A 156 3.59 -4.42 16.76
C VAL A 156 3.46 -4.66 18.25
N GLN A 157 2.41 -5.36 18.65
CA GLN A 157 2.06 -5.65 20.03
C GLN A 157 2.51 -7.05 20.45
N SER A 158 3.82 -7.29 20.54
CA SER A 158 4.39 -8.60 20.91
C SER A 158 4.36 -8.93 22.41
N GLY A 159 3.65 -8.12 23.22
CA GLY A 159 3.53 -8.29 24.67
C GLY A 159 2.24 -9.02 25.08
N LYS A 160 1.60 -8.56 26.17
CA LYS A 160 0.39 -9.16 26.74
C LYS A 160 -0.77 -9.35 25.76
N VAL A 161 -0.86 -8.52 24.72
CA VAL A 161 -1.91 -8.58 23.70
C VAL A 161 -1.75 -9.82 22.81
N TRP A 162 -0.52 -10.24 22.53
CA TRP A 162 -0.27 -11.37 21.65
C TRP A 162 -0.47 -12.69 22.38
N ASN A 163 -1.39 -13.52 21.85
CA ASN A 163 -1.55 -14.91 22.23
C ASN A 163 -1.03 -15.83 21.09
N PRO A 164 0.12 -16.49 21.26
CA PRO A 164 0.71 -17.38 20.26
C PRO A 164 -0.13 -18.60 19.88
N GLN A 165 -1.12 -18.97 20.72
CA GLN A 165 -2.06 -20.06 20.40
C GLN A 165 -3.17 -19.63 19.44
N LYS A 166 -3.40 -18.31 19.29
CA LYS A 166 -4.42 -17.75 18.39
C LYS A 166 -3.81 -17.21 17.10
N VAL A 167 -2.68 -16.53 17.22
CA VAL A 167 -1.92 -16.01 16.07
C VAL A 167 -0.49 -16.46 16.22
N THR A 168 -0.06 -17.32 15.31
CA THR A 168 1.29 -17.90 15.35
C THR A 168 2.35 -16.90 14.87
N CYS A 169 3.63 -17.20 15.14
CA CYS A 169 4.74 -16.42 14.60
C CYS A 169 4.73 -16.39 13.06
N ASP A 170 4.36 -17.50 12.43
CA ASP A 170 4.28 -17.63 10.98
C ASP A 170 3.21 -16.70 10.40
N GLN A 171 2.05 -16.61 11.04
CA GLN A 171 1.00 -15.67 10.64
C GLN A 171 1.45 -14.21 10.81
N ILE A 172 2.13 -13.87 11.91
CA ILE A 172 2.70 -12.53 12.10
C ILE A 172 3.71 -12.22 10.99
N PHE A 173 4.54 -13.17 10.61
CA PHE A 173 5.47 -13.01 9.50
C PHE A 173 4.75 -12.79 8.16
N ARG A 174 3.72 -13.59 7.86
CA ARG A 174 2.87 -13.40 6.66
C ARG A 174 2.19 -12.02 6.66
N MET A 175 1.74 -11.54 7.81
CA MET A 175 1.18 -10.18 7.96
C MET A 175 2.23 -9.10 7.65
N PHE A 176 3.45 -9.21 8.21
CA PHE A 176 4.53 -8.26 7.90
C PHE A 176 4.90 -8.27 6.43
N TYR A 177 4.93 -9.46 5.83
CA TYR A 177 5.20 -9.62 4.41
C TYR A 177 4.14 -8.90 3.55
N LEU A 178 2.85 -9.14 3.81
CA LEU A 178 1.75 -8.47 3.12
C LEU A 178 1.78 -6.94 3.29
N ILE A 179 2.06 -6.46 4.50
CA ILE A 179 2.20 -5.02 4.77
C ILE A 179 3.39 -4.45 3.99
N HIS A 180 4.50 -5.17 3.94
CA HIS A 180 5.70 -4.75 3.23
C HIS A 180 5.44 -4.64 1.73
N GLU A 181 4.82 -5.65 1.10
CA GLU A 181 4.45 -5.62 -0.33
C GLU A 181 3.56 -4.42 -0.66
N LEU A 182 2.63 -4.03 0.23
CA LEU A 182 1.83 -2.81 0.02
C LEU A 182 2.63 -1.52 0.27
N ALA A 183 3.54 -1.52 1.23
CA ALA A 183 4.31 -0.34 1.61
C ALA A 183 5.33 0.06 0.53
N VAL A 184 5.92 -0.92 -0.16
CA VAL A 184 6.89 -0.66 -1.23
C VAL A 184 6.24 -0.08 -2.49
N GLU A 185 4.93 -0.19 -2.66
CA GLU A 185 4.19 0.45 -3.76
C GLU A 185 4.01 1.96 -3.56
N GLU A 186 4.34 2.50 -2.38
CA GLU A 186 4.21 3.93 -2.10
C GLU A 186 5.52 4.66 -2.37
N PRO A 187 5.60 5.54 -3.40
CA PRO A 187 6.83 6.25 -3.73
C PRO A 187 7.40 7.06 -2.57
N GLU A 188 6.52 7.59 -1.71
CA GLU A 188 6.89 8.35 -0.51
C GLU A 188 7.50 7.46 0.59
N THR A 189 7.16 6.17 0.63
CA THR A 189 7.73 5.21 1.60
C THR A 189 9.07 4.63 1.12
N GLN A 190 9.31 4.65 -0.19
CA GLN A 190 10.57 4.19 -0.79
C GLN A 190 11.75 5.17 -0.57
N VAL A 191 11.46 6.41 -0.15
CA VAL A 191 12.43 7.47 0.14
C VAL A 191 12.62 7.60 1.64
#